data_AF-A0A4R7NDH8-F1
#
_entry.id   AF-A0A4R7NDH8-F1
#
_cell.length_a   1.000
_cell.length_b   1.000
_cell.length_c   1.000
_cell.angle_alpha   90.00
_cell.angle_beta   90.00
_cell.angle_gamma   90.00
#
_symmetry.space_group_name_H-M   'P 1'
#
loop_
_entity.id
_entity.type
_entity.pdbx_description
1 polymer ?
#
loop_
_entity_poly.entity_id
_entity_poly.type
_entity_poly.pdbx_seq_one_letter_code
_entity_poly.pdbx_strand_id
1 'polypeptide(L)'
;MYVNRDSQGLISQVSRIANEQCQEFVSPASAELQRFISAEDAEAERLRQSDLEFVRVLEDVINLLMDKGIIRFTDLPEKAQEKLLDRQSLRKRVNDVGLISDDDSDVI
;
A
#
# COMPACT_ATOMS: atom_id res chain seq x y z
N MET A 1 11.91 12.07 22.79
CA MET A 1 11.15 10.81 22.76
C MET A 1 11.86 9.83 23.67
N TYR A 2 11.13 8.93 24.33
CA TYR A 2 11.75 7.86 25.08
C TYR A 2 11.94 6.65 24.17
N VAL A 3 13.04 5.93 24.29
CA VAL A 3 13.36 4.80 23.42
C VAL A 3 13.75 3.56 24.22
N ASN A 4 13.47 2.39 23.67
CA ASN A 4 14.05 1.12 24.06
C ASN A 4 15.11 0.73 23.03
N ARG A 5 16.19 0.10 23.49
CA ARG A 5 17.24 -0.44 22.63
C ARG A 5 17.25 -1.95 22.68
N ASP A 6 17.50 -2.58 21.54
CA ASP A 6 17.71 -4.02 21.46
C ASP A 6 19.10 -4.45 21.98
N SER A 7 19.39 -5.76 21.92
CA SER A 7 20.68 -6.33 22.31
C SER A 7 21.86 -5.88 21.44
N GLN A 8 21.61 -5.25 20.29
CA GLN A 8 22.63 -4.68 19.40
C GLN A 8 22.83 -3.17 19.62
N GLY A 9 22.07 -2.57 20.54
CA GLY A 9 22.13 -1.16 20.87
C GLY A 9 21.33 -0.27 19.92
N LEU A 10 20.54 -0.83 19.01
CA LEU A 10 19.70 -0.07 18.07
C LEU A 10 18.35 0.25 18.70
N ILE A 11 17.73 1.37 18.31
CA ILE A 11 16.35 1.69 18.70
C ILE A 11 15.43 0.59 18.20
N SER A 12 14.70 -0.04 19.12
CA SER A 12 13.71 -1.08 18.83
C SER A 12 12.28 -0.57 19.01
N GLN A 13 12.09 0.45 19.87
CA GLN A 13 10.80 1.01 20.21
C GLN A 13 10.92 2.48 20.60
N VAL A 14 9.90 3.28 20.26
CA VAL A 14 9.81 4.70 20.62
C VAL A 14 8.49 4.97 21.34
N SER A 15 8.55 5.68 22.46
CA SER A 15 7.40 6.10 23.25
C SER A 15 7.42 7.62 23.50
N ARG A 16 6.22 8.21 23.56
CA ARG A 16 6.05 9.63 23.94
C ARG A 16 6.19 9.85 25.44
N ILE A 17 5.98 8.79 26.25
CA ILE A 17 6.01 8.83 27.71
C ILE A 17 7.03 7.80 28.20
N ALA A 18 7.80 8.13 29.24
CA ALA A 18 8.70 7.18 29.88
C ALA A 18 7.88 6.00 30.43
N ASN A 19 8.33 4.78 30.15
CA ASN A 19 7.72 3.55 30.68
C ASN A 19 8.83 2.54 31.06
N GLU A 20 8.46 1.38 31.59
CA GLU A 20 9.42 0.37 32.06
C GLU A 20 10.43 -0.04 30.98
N GLN A 21 10.02 -0.03 29.71
CA GLN A 21 10.84 -0.43 28.56
C GLN A 21 11.57 0.77 27.94
N CYS A 22 10.97 1.95 27.91
CA CYS A 22 11.47 3.16 27.27
C CYS A 22 11.82 4.20 28.34
N GLN A 23 13.02 4.11 28.91
CA GLN A 23 13.49 5.05 29.93
C GLN A 23 14.53 6.04 29.38
N GLU A 24 15.22 5.67 28.30
CA GLU A 24 16.23 6.51 27.67
C GLU A 24 15.58 7.64 26.89
N PHE A 25 15.89 8.90 27.23
CA PHE A 25 15.42 10.04 26.46
C PHE A 25 16.38 10.34 25.30
N VAL A 26 15.85 10.28 24.08
CA VAL A 26 16.53 10.69 22.86
C VAL A 26 15.86 11.95 22.29
N SER A 27 16.68 12.91 21.87
CA SER A 27 16.20 14.14 21.23
C SER A 27 15.37 13.81 19.98
N PRO A 28 14.22 14.49 19.76
CA PRO A 28 13.45 14.37 18.51
C PRO A 28 14.26 14.69 17.24
N ALA A 29 15.33 15.48 17.37
CA ALA A 29 16.22 15.84 16.27
C ALA A 29 17.43 14.90 16.12
N SER A 30 17.49 13.81 16.89
CA SER A 30 18.53 12.79 16.76
C SER A 30 18.46 12.11 15.40
N ALA A 31 19.59 12.02 14.71
CA ALA A 31 19.71 11.30 13.44
C ALA A 31 19.33 9.80 13.57
N GLU A 32 19.58 9.20 14.73
CA GLU A 32 19.23 7.80 15.00
C GLU A 32 17.71 7.62 15.08
N LEU A 33 17.03 8.52 15.80
CA LEU A 33 15.57 8.48 15.92
C LEU A 33 14.88 8.77 14.59
N GLN A 34 15.41 9.72 13.82
CA GLN A 34 14.93 10.00 12.46
C GLN A 34 15.08 8.77 11.55
N ARG A 35 16.22 8.08 11.62
CA ARG A 35 16.43 6.83 10.86
C ARG A 35 15.44 5.74 11.25
N PHE A 36 15.16 5.56 12.53
CA PHE A 36 14.18 4.57 13.00
C PHE A 36 12.78 4.87 12.45
N ILE A 37 12.31 6.12 12.59
CA ILE A 37 10.99 6.54 12.10
C ILE A 37 10.91 6.40 10.57
N SER A 38 11.93 6.85 9.83
CA SER A 38 11.96 6.75 8.37
C SER A 38 12.07 5.30 7.87
N ALA A 39 12.70 4.39 8.63
CA ALA A 39 12.77 2.97 8.28
C ALA A 39 11.41 2.28 8.47
N GLU A 40 10.70 2.60 9.55
CA GLU A 40 9.33 2.11 9.80
C GLU A 40 8.36 2.61 8.71
N ASP A 41 8.46 3.88 8.32
CA ASP A 41 7.71 4.44 7.19
C ASP A 41 8.04 3.72 5.87
N ALA A 42 9.31 3.39 5.63
CA ALA A 42 9.73 2.67 4.43
C ALA A 42 9.21 1.22 4.40
N GLU A 43 9.19 0.52 5.53
CA GLU A 43 8.64 -0.84 5.61
C GLU A 43 7.11 -0.84 5.43
N ALA A 44 6.42 0.09 6.07
CA ALA A 44 4.98 0.29 5.88
C ALA A 44 4.64 0.65 4.42
N GLU A 45 5.45 1.47 3.78
CA GLU A 45 5.28 1.82 2.37
C GLU A 45 5.55 0.63 1.45
N ARG A 46 6.58 -0.17 1.72
CA ARG A 46 6.83 -1.42 0.97
C ARG A 46 5.69 -2.41 1.11
N LEU A 47 5.09 -2.54 2.29
CA LEU A 47 3.92 -3.38 2.51
C LEU A 47 2.73 -2.87 1.69
N ARG A 48 2.44 -1.56 1.73
CA ARG A 48 1.37 -0.96 0.92
C ARG A 48 1.58 -1.17 -0.58
N GLN A 49 2.81 -1.06 -1.06
CA GLN A 49 3.15 -1.31 -2.47
C GLN A 49 2.93 -2.79 -2.83
N SER A 50 3.39 -3.71 -1.99
CA SER A 50 3.17 -5.15 -2.14
C SER A 50 1.67 -5.49 -2.17
N ASP A 51 0.87 -4.89 -1.29
CA ASP A 51 -0.58 -5.07 -1.27
C ASP A 51 -1.22 -4.55 -2.57
N LEU A 52 -0.74 -3.42 -3.10
CA LEU A 52 -1.26 -2.86 -4.35
C LEU A 52 -0.98 -3.76 -5.55
N GLU A 53 0.22 -4.33 -5.63
CA GLU A 53 0.59 -5.33 -6.63
C GLU A 53 -0.24 -6.61 -6.47
N PHE A 54 -0.38 -7.11 -5.24
CA PHE A 54 -1.15 -8.31 -4.95
C PHE A 54 -2.62 -8.19 -5.34
N VAL A 55 -3.26 -7.05 -5.05
CA VAL A 55 -4.66 -6.83 -5.43
C VAL A 55 -4.84 -6.82 -6.96
N ARG A 56 -3.86 -6.36 -7.75
CA ARG A 56 -3.94 -6.46 -9.22
C ARG A 56 -3.93 -7.91 -9.68
N VAL A 57 -3.02 -8.72 -9.13
CA VAL A 57 -2.94 -10.16 -9.45
C VAL A 57 -4.22 -10.88 -9.03
N LEU A 58 -4.76 -10.57 -7.84
CA LEU A 58 -6.01 -11.14 -7.36
C LEU A 58 -7.18 -10.83 -8.29
N GLU A 59 -7.27 -9.59 -8.79
CA GLU A 59 -8.29 -9.17 -9.75
C GLU A 59 -8.19 -9.98 -11.05
N ASP A 60 -6.99 -10.20 -11.57
CA ASP A 60 -6.77 -10.99 -12.79
C ASP A 60 -7.12 -12.48 -12.59
N VAL A 61 -6.83 -13.03 -11.41
CA VAL A 61 -7.24 -14.40 -11.05
C VAL A 61 -8.76 -14.51 -10.95
N ILE A 62 -9.44 -13.54 -10.32
CA ILE A 62 -10.90 -13.53 -10.24
C ILE A 62 -11.52 -13.47 -11.65
N ASN A 63 -11.01 -12.59 -12.51
CA ASN A 63 -11.45 -12.50 -13.91
C ASN A 63 -11.21 -13.80 -14.66
N LEU A 64 -10.03 -14.41 -14.53
CA LEU A 64 -9.73 -15.70 -15.15
C LEU A 64 -10.70 -16.80 -14.70
N LEU A 65 -11.02 -16.88 -13.41
CA LEU A 65 -11.96 -17.86 -12.88
C LEU A 65 -13.40 -17.61 -13.38
N MET A 66 -13.81 -16.35 -13.52
CA MET A 66 -15.09 -15.98 -14.13
C MET A 66 -15.15 -16.33 -15.61
N ASP A 67 -14.09 -16.03 -16.38
CA ASP A 67 -13.98 -16.33 -17.80
C ASP A 67 -14.01 -17.84 -18.08
N LYS A 68 -13.42 -18.63 -17.17
CA LYS A 68 -13.50 -20.10 -17.19
C LYS A 68 -14.85 -20.65 -16.71
N GLY A 69 -15.74 -19.79 -16.21
CA GLY A 69 -17.05 -20.16 -15.68
C GLY A 69 -16.99 -20.95 -14.37
N ILE A 70 -15.86 -20.91 -13.66
CA ILE A 70 -15.65 -21.64 -12.39
C ILE A 70 -16.40 -20.96 -11.25
N ILE A 71 -16.38 -19.61 -11.23
CA ILE A 71 -17.14 -18.79 -10.28
C ILE A 71 -17.97 -17.77 -11.05
N ARG A 72 -19.09 -17.34 -10.47
CA ARG A 72 -19.88 -16.21 -10.96
C ARG A 72 -19.66 -14.99 -10.07
N PHE A 73 -19.87 -13.81 -10.63
CA PHE A 73 -19.81 -12.56 -9.87
C PHE A 73 -20.72 -12.58 -8.62
N THR A 74 -21.91 -13.17 -8.74
CA THR A 74 -22.89 -13.32 -7.66
C THR A 74 -22.48 -14.29 -6.56
N ASP A 75 -21.46 -15.12 -6.79
CA ASP A 75 -20.96 -16.09 -5.81
C ASP A 75 -20.00 -15.40 -4.80
N LEU A 76 -19.54 -14.19 -5.12
CA LEU A 76 -18.67 -13.40 -4.26
C LEU A 76 -19.48 -12.68 -3.17
N PRO A 77 -18.93 -12.45 -1.97
CA PRO A 77 -19.56 -11.62 -0.96
C PRO A 77 -19.87 -10.20 -1.48
N GLU A 78 -20.95 -9.59 -1.00
CA GLU A 78 -21.41 -8.25 -1.42
C GLU A 78 -20.28 -7.20 -1.40
N LYS A 79 -19.48 -7.17 -0.32
CA LYS A 79 -18.30 -6.27 -0.21
C LYS A 79 -17.24 -6.51 -1.29
N ALA A 80 -17.08 -7.76 -1.74
CA ALA A 80 -16.13 -8.08 -2.80
C ALA A 80 -16.68 -7.67 -4.17
N GLN A 81 -17.99 -7.83 -4.39
CA GLN A 81 -18.69 -7.35 -5.59
C GLN A 81 -18.54 -5.82 -5.74
N GLU A 82 -18.84 -5.05 -4.69
CA GLU A 82 -18.68 -3.59 -4.67
C GLU A 82 -17.24 -3.18 -5.01
N LYS A 83 -16.25 -3.79 -4.35
CA LYS A 83 -14.83 -3.48 -4.59
C LYS A 83 -14.39 -3.79 -6.02
N LEU A 84 -14.88 -4.85 -6.63
CA LEU A 84 -14.58 -5.18 -8.03
C LEU A 84 -15.19 -4.16 -8.98
N LEU A 85 -16.44 -3.72 -8.75
CA LEU A 85 -17.12 -2.69 -9.54
C LEU A 85 -16.38 -1.35 -9.44
N ASP A 86 -16.06 -0.91 -8.23
CA ASP A 86 -15.32 0.34 -7.99
C ASP A 86 -13.99 0.32 -8.73
N ARG A 87 -13.25 -0.79 -8.63
CA ARG A 87 -11.92 -0.92 -9.23
C ARG A 87 -11.97 -0.99 -10.76
N GLN A 88 -12.96 -1.67 -11.32
CA GLN A 88 -13.19 -1.67 -12.76
C GLN A 88 -13.56 -0.27 -13.28
N SER A 89 -14.35 0.50 -12.54
CA SER A 89 -14.70 1.88 -12.89
C SER A 89 -13.48 2.82 -12.88
N LEU A 90 -12.60 2.66 -11.87
CA LEU A 90 -11.35 3.41 -11.77
C LEU A 90 -10.40 3.07 -12.93
N ARG A 91 -10.27 1.78 -13.27
CA ARG A 91 -9.47 1.33 -14.43
C ARG A 91 -10.00 1.92 -15.74
N LYS A 92 -11.32 1.89 -15.97
CA LYS A 92 -11.93 2.51 -17.15
C LYS A 92 -11.61 3.99 -17.25
N ARG A 93 -11.74 4.75 -16.16
CA ARG A 93 -11.43 6.18 -16.12
C ARG A 93 -9.95 6.49 -16.39
N VAL A 94 -9.03 5.70 -15.85
CA VAL A 94 -7.58 5.90 -16.09
C VAL A 94 -7.22 5.57 -17.53
N ASN A 95 -7.79 4.50 -18.10
CA ASN A 95 -7.57 4.16 -19.52
C ASN A 95 -8.22 5.18 -20.47
N ASP A 96 -9.39 5.72 -20.12
CA ASP A 96 -10.09 6.75 -20.90
C ASP A 96 -9.32 8.09 -20.91
N VAL A 97 -8.70 8.46 -19.78
CA VAL A 97 -7.83 9.65 -19.68
C VAL A 97 -6.47 9.45 -20.37
N GLY A 98 -6.08 8.20 -20.65
CA GLY A 98 -4.82 7.85 -21.32
C GLY A 98 -4.91 7.74 -22.86
N LEU A 99 -6.08 7.98 -23.46
CA LEU A 99 -6.30 7.83 -24.92
C LEU A 99 -6.61 9.14 -25.66
N ILE A 100 -6.32 10.29 -25.05
CA ILE A 100 -6.36 11.59 -25.73
C ILE A 100 -4.95 12.20 -25.73
N SER A 101 -4.06 11.66 -26.56
CA SER A 101 -2.81 12.32 -26.95
C SER A 101 -2.44 11.86 -28.36
N ASP A 102 -2.56 12.81 -29.29
CA ASP A 102 -2.06 12.86 -30.67
C ASP A 102 -2.44 11.72 -31.62
N ASP A 103 -3.46 11.95 -32.45
CA ASP A 103 -3.25 12.06 -33.90
C ASP A 103 -4.40 12.84 -34.58
N ASP A 104 -4.50 14.13 -34.28
CA ASP A 104 -5.05 15.10 -35.23
C ASP A 104 -3.86 15.69 -36.00
N SER A 105 -3.38 14.97 -37.02
CA SER A 105 -2.55 15.55 -38.06
C SER A 105 -3.20 15.34 -39.44
N ASP A 106 -4.21 16.19 -39.68
CA ASP A 106 -4.63 16.56 -41.02
C ASP A 106 -3.46 17.25 -41.76
N VAL A 107 -3.52 17.22 -43.10
CA VAL A 107 -2.60 17.79 -44.12
C VAL A 107 -1.60 16.77 -44.71
N ILE A 108 -1.90 16.24 -45.91
CA ILE A 108 -1.59 16.83 -47.23
C ILE A 108 -2.66 16.39 -48.25
#